data_AF-A0A7Y2YTH2-F1
#
_entry.id   AF-A0A7Y2YTH2-F1
#
_cell.length_a   1.000
_cell.length_b   1.000
_cell.length_c   1.000
_cell.angle_alpha   90.00
_cell.angle_beta   90.00
_cell.angle_gamma   90.00
#
_symmetry.space_group_name_H-M   'P 1'
#
loop_
_entity.id
_entity.type
_entity.pdbx_description
1 polymer ?
#
loop_
_entity_poly.entity_id
_entity_poly.type
_entity_poly.pdbx_seq_one_letter_code
_entity_poly.pdbx_strand_id
1 'polypeptide(L)'
;MKPGTTISHYRVVGQLGRGGMGIVYKAEDTKLDRTVALKLLPPHALISEDDRARFYREARAAAALNHPNIAHVYEIDESFVVPAKAGTSPGTAEPPPDPEHRPFIAMEYIDGESLA
;
A
#
# COMPACT_ATOMS: atom_id res chain seq x y z
N MET A 1 -1.05 1.91 -11.13
CA MET A 1 0.11 2.83 -11.11
C MET A 1 1.22 2.26 -11.98
N LYS A 2 2.12 3.09 -12.52
CA LYS A 2 3.25 2.58 -13.32
C LYS A 2 4.31 1.97 -12.39
N PRO A 3 5.02 0.91 -12.80
CA PRO A 3 6.19 0.42 -12.08
C PRO A 3 7.19 1.54 -11.77
N GLY A 4 7.81 1.51 -10.60
CA GLY A 4 8.70 2.56 -10.09
C GLY A 4 8.00 3.72 -9.36
N THR A 5 6.66 3.74 -9.32
CA THR A 5 5.91 4.67 -8.46
C THR A 5 6.15 4.31 -6.99
N THR A 6 6.35 5.30 -6.12
CA THR A 6 6.61 5.10 -4.70
C THR A 6 5.46 5.62 -3.85
N ILE A 7 5.08 4.87 -2.81
CA ILE A 7 4.22 5.32 -1.71
C ILE A 7 4.97 5.05 -0.40
N SER A 8 5.14 6.06 0.45
CA SER A 8 6.02 5.98 1.62
C SER A 8 7.42 5.49 1.20
N HIS A 9 7.80 4.27 1.56
CA HIS A 9 9.05 3.60 1.17
C HIS A 9 8.81 2.35 0.33
N TYR A 10 7.59 2.14 -0.14
CA TYR A 10 7.22 1.02 -1.00
C TYR A 10 7.29 1.43 -2.46
N ARG A 11 8.11 0.72 -3.24
CA ARG A 11 8.24 0.92 -4.68
C ARG A 11 7.36 -0.08 -5.42
N VAL A 12 6.40 0.41 -6.19
CA VAL A 12 5.47 -0.42 -6.98
C VAL A 12 6.24 -1.16 -8.08
N VAL A 13 6.07 -2.47 -8.15
CA VAL A 13 6.59 -3.35 -9.19
C VAL A 13 5.53 -3.64 -10.24
N GLY A 14 4.28 -3.89 -9.82
CA GLY A 14 3.18 -4.19 -10.74
C GLY A 14 1.84 -4.29 -10.02
N GLN A 15 0.73 -4.26 -10.77
CA GLN A 15 -0.61 -4.46 -10.21
C GLN A 15 -0.91 -5.95 -10.08
N LEU A 16 -1.41 -6.37 -8.92
CA LEU A 16 -1.86 -7.75 -8.65
C LEU A 16 -3.36 -7.89 -8.89
N GLY A 17 -4.17 -6.91 -8.48
CA GLY A 17 -5.61 -6.98 -8.61
C GLY A 17 -6.30 -5.66 -8.29
N ARG A 18 -7.58 -5.56 -8.67
CA ARG A 18 -8.43 -4.38 -8.43
C ARG A 18 -9.84 -4.83 -8.09
N GLY A 19 -10.45 -4.18 -7.10
CA GLY A 19 -11.84 -4.40 -6.71
C GLY A 19 -12.45 -3.13 -6.10
N GLY A 20 -13.64 -3.27 -5.49
CA GLY A 20 -14.36 -2.15 -4.88
C GLY A 20 -13.61 -1.49 -3.73
N MET A 21 -12.79 -2.26 -2.99
CA MET A 21 -12.01 -1.76 -1.85
C MET A 21 -10.61 -1.24 -2.24
N GLY A 22 -10.38 -0.98 -3.53
CA GLY A 22 -9.12 -0.40 -4.02
C GLY A 22 -8.31 -1.31 -4.92
N ILE A 23 -7.01 -1.07 -4.98
CA ILE A 23 -6.07 -1.74 -5.89
C ILE A 23 -4.94 -2.34 -5.07
N VAL A 24 -4.57 -3.59 -5.37
CA VAL A 24 -3.44 -4.28 -4.76
C VAL A 24 -2.29 -4.31 -5.74
N TYR A 25 -1.11 -3.92 -5.28
CA TYR A 25 0.13 -3.91 -6.03
C TYR A 25 1.14 -4.86 -5.41
N LYS A 26 1.98 -5.48 -6.24
CA LYS A 26 3.26 -6.02 -5.82
C LYS A 26 4.20 -4.83 -5.65
N ALA A 27 4.84 -4.72 -4.49
CA ALA A 27 5.77 -3.65 -4.21
C ALA A 27 7.00 -4.17 -3.47
N GLU A 28 8.09 -3.42 -3.55
CA GLU A 28 9.31 -3.63 -2.78
C GLU A 28 9.32 -2.68 -1.60
N ASP A 29 9.44 -3.23 -0.40
CA ASP A 29 9.78 -2.49 0.82
C ASP A 29 11.27 -2.13 0.74
N THR A 30 11.57 -0.87 0.40
CA THR A 30 12.94 -0.40 0.20
C THR A 30 13.75 -0.27 1.50
N LYS A 31 13.11 -0.38 2.67
CA LYS A 31 13.80 -0.32 3.97
C LYS A 31 14.24 -1.70 4.44
N LEU A 32 13.40 -2.71 4.21
CA LEU A 32 13.61 -4.08 4.70
C LEU A 32 14.00 -5.07 3.60
N ASP A 33 14.10 -4.61 2.35
CA ASP A 33 14.49 -5.40 1.17
C ASP A 33 13.63 -6.66 0.98
N ARG A 34 12.31 -6.47 1.00
CA ARG A 34 11.33 -7.55 0.84
C ARG A 34 10.21 -7.19 -0.13
N THR A 35 9.61 -8.21 -0.72
CA THR A 35 8.40 -8.06 -1.53
C THR A 35 7.17 -8.04 -0.62
N VAL A 36 6.24 -7.12 -0.88
CA VAL A 36 4.98 -6.98 -0.16
C VAL A 36 3.79 -6.87 -1.12
N ALA A 37 2.61 -7.24 -0.63
CA ALA A 37 1.35 -6.84 -1.24
C ALA A 37 0.93 -5.49 -0.65
N LEU A 38 0.85 -4.47 -1.48
CA LEU A 38 0.50 -3.10 -1.11
C LEU A 38 -0.91 -2.77 -1.61
N LYS A 39 -1.88 -2.74 -0.70
CA LYS A 39 -3.26 -2.36 -1.01
C LYS A 39 -3.43 -0.86 -0.83
N LEU A 40 -3.73 -0.15 -1.91
CA LEU A 40 -4.14 1.25 -1.86
C LEU A 40 -5.65 1.35 -1.84
N LEU A 41 -6.16 2.06 -0.85
CA LEU A 41 -7.58 2.33 -0.72
C LEU A 41 -8.02 3.49 -1.63
N PRO A 42 -9.32 3.60 -1.94
CA PRO A 42 -9.87 4.79 -2.58
C PRO A 42 -9.61 6.04 -1.73
N PRO A 43 -9.45 7.23 -2.33
CA PRO A 43 -9.16 8.46 -1.59
C PRO A 43 -10.32 8.89 -0.69
N HIS A 44 -11.54 8.43 -1.00
CA HIS A 44 -12.73 8.65 -0.19
C HIS A 44 -12.92 7.63 0.94
N ALA A 45 -11.99 6.70 1.15
CA ALA A 45 -12.15 5.64 2.15
C ALA A 45 -12.10 6.16 3.60
N LEU A 46 -11.51 7.33 3.84
CA LEU A 46 -11.31 7.91 5.17
C LEU A 46 -11.89 9.34 5.27
N ILE A 47 -13.02 9.62 4.60
CA ILE A 47 -13.64 10.96 4.58
C ILE A 47 -14.09 11.40 5.97
N SER A 48 -14.68 10.49 6.74
CA SER A 48 -15.15 10.79 8.09
C SER A 48 -14.20 10.25 9.17
N GLU A 49 -14.21 10.91 10.32
CA GLU A 49 -13.49 10.45 11.51
C GLU A 49 -13.92 9.03 11.92
N ASP A 50 -15.20 8.68 11.73
CA ASP A 50 -15.74 7.35 12.02
C ASP A 50 -15.22 6.28 11.05
N ASP A 51 -15.10 6.61 9.76
CA ASP A 51 -14.51 5.72 8.76
C ASP A 51 -13.03 5.49 9.08
N ARG A 52 -12.32 6.56 9.45
CA ARG A 52 -10.91 6.48 9.86
C ARG A 52 -10.73 5.64 11.11
N ALA A 53 -11.54 5.85 12.14
CA ALA A 53 -11.52 5.05 13.35
C ALA A 53 -11.82 3.56 13.09
N ARG A 54 -12.81 3.27 12.23
CA ARG A 54 -13.15 1.90 11.83
C ARG A 54 -12.01 1.24 11.06
N PHE A 55 -11.44 1.93 10.08
CA PHE A 55 -10.33 1.46 9.28
C PHE A 55 -9.14 1.06 10.17
N TYR A 56 -8.65 1.97 11.02
CA TYR A 56 -7.51 1.67 11.90
C TYR A 56 -7.84 0.58 12.92
N ARG A 57 -9.09 0.49 13.40
CA ARG A 57 -9.51 -0.59 14.32
C ARG A 57 -9.47 -1.96 13.65
N GLU A 58 -10.07 -2.10 12.47
CA GLU A 58 -10.09 -3.35 11.71
C GLU A 58 -8.69 -3.76 11.29
N ALA A 59 -7.88 -2.79 10.85
CA ALA A 59 -6.52 -3.05 10.42
C ALA A 59 -5.61 -3.49 11.59
N ARG A 60 -5.76 -2.90 12.79
CA ARG A 60 -5.09 -3.38 14.01
C ARG A 60 -5.53 -4.79 14.40
N ALA A 61 -6.82 -5.10 14.28
CA ALA A 61 -7.32 -6.44 14.54
C ALA A 61 -6.73 -7.47 13.56
N ALA A 62 -6.61 -7.11 12.28
CA ALA A 62 -5.97 -7.96 11.27
C ALA A 62 -4.46 -8.13 11.54
N ALA A 63 -3.75 -7.07 11.92
CA ALA A 63 -2.32 -7.12 12.25
C ALA A 63 -2.01 -7.96 13.50
N ALA A 64 -2.97 -8.07 14.44
CA ALA A 64 -2.83 -8.93 15.61
C ALA A 64 -2.92 -10.43 15.27
N LEU A 65 -3.42 -10.80 14.09
CA LEU A 65 -3.48 -12.19 13.64
C LEU A 65 -2.11 -12.63 13.11
N ASN A 66 -1.56 -13.68 13.71
CA ASN A 66 -0.35 -14.33 13.25
C ASN A 66 -0.62 -15.84 13.09
N HIS A 67 -0.89 -16.26 11.86
CA HIS A 67 -1.24 -17.64 11.53
C HIS A 67 -0.80 -17.94 10.09
N PRO A 68 -0.26 -19.14 9.78
CA PRO A 68 0.29 -19.47 8.44
C PRO A 68 -0.71 -19.33 7.28
N ASN A 69 -2.01 -19.35 7.56
CA ASN A 69 -3.08 -19.20 6.56
C ASN A 69 -3.68 -17.79 6.50
N ILE A 70 -3.08 -16.81 7.18
CA ILE A 70 -3.52 -15.42 7.21
C ILE A 70 -2.33 -14.55 6.86
N ALA A 71 -2.41 -13.82 5.74
CA ALA A 71 -1.37 -12.89 5.33
C ALA A 71 -1.15 -11.83 6.42
N HIS A 72 0.08 -11.74 6.91
CA HIS A 72 0.38 -10.82 8.02
C HIS A 72 0.38 -9.36 7.55
N VAL A 73 -0.24 -8.47 8.31
CA VAL A 73 -0.21 -7.03 8.04
C VAL A 73 1.02 -6.41 8.68
N TYR A 74 1.87 -5.79 7.86
CA TYR A 74 3.10 -5.17 8.31
C TYR A 74 2.93 -3.70 8.69
N GLU A 75 2.13 -2.96 7.92
CA GLU A 75 1.98 -1.52 8.09
C GLU A 75 0.62 -1.04 7.58
N ILE A 76 0.07 -0.03 8.27
CA ILE A 76 -1.14 0.68 7.91
C ILE A 76 -0.84 2.16 8.13
N ASP A 77 -0.89 2.94 7.06
CA ASP A 77 -0.58 4.36 7.12
C ASP A 77 -1.19 5.10 5.91
N GLU A 78 -1.01 6.42 5.88
CA GLU A 78 -1.42 7.31 4.80
C GLU A 78 -0.18 8.02 4.25
N SER A 79 0.01 8.00 2.93
CA SER A 79 1.17 8.65 2.33
C SER A 79 0.90 9.18 0.94
N PHE A 80 1.78 10.07 0.49
CA PHE A 80 1.74 10.65 -0.84
C PHE A 80 2.18 9.64 -1.89
N VAL A 81 1.56 9.70 -3.07
CA VAL A 81 1.99 8.94 -4.24
C VAL A 81 3.01 9.76 -5.02
N VAL A 82 4.23 9.23 -5.15
CA VAL A 82 5.31 9.82 -5.96
C VAL A 82 5.44 9.01 -7.26
N PRO A 83 5.08 9.58 -8.42
CA PRO A 83 5.22 8.89 -9.70
C PRO A 83 6.67 8.49 -10.00
N ALA A 84 6.86 7.42 -10.76
CA ALA A 84 8.16 7.03 -11.28
C ALA A 84 8.79 8.20 -12.06
N LYS A 85 9.88 8.80 -11.54
CA LYS A 85 10.68 9.76 -12.32
C LYS A 85 11.37 9.02 -13.46
N ALA A 86 11.40 9.62 -14.65
CA ALA A 86 12.30 9.17 -15.71
C ALA A 86 13.76 9.44 -15.26
N GLY A 87 14.45 8.41 -14.74
CA GLY A 87 15.90 8.43 -14.54
C GLY A 87 16.44 9.18 -13.31
N THR A 88 15.78 9.19 -12.16
CA THR A 88 16.37 9.75 -10.93
C THR A 88 16.08 8.91 -9.70
N SER A 89 17.08 8.72 -8.84
CA SER A 89 17.04 7.96 -7.59
C SER A 89 15.88 8.40 -6.68
N PRO A 90 15.18 7.45 -6.04
CA PRO A 90 14.11 7.77 -5.10
C PRO A 90 14.70 8.39 -3.82
N GLY A 91 14.23 9.58 -3.44
CA GLY A 91 14.63 10.21 -2.16
C GLY A 91 14.59 11.74 -2.08
N THR A 92 14.56 12.46 -3.21
CA THR A 92 14.63 13.94 -3.22
C THR A 92 13.57 14.60 -4.11
N ALA A 93 12.53 13.86 -4.52
CA ALA A 93 11.42 14.43 -5.24
C ALA A 93 10.55 15.25 -4.28
N GLU A 94 10.57 16.57 -4.43
CA GLU A 94 9.62 17.45 -3.76
C GLU A 94 8.20 17.00 -4.15
N PRO A 95 7.33 16.72 -3.17
CA PRO A 95 5.96 16.29 -3.46
C PRO A 95 5.21 17.41 -4.20
N PRO A 96 4.27 17.08 -5.11
CA PRO A 96 3.47 18.09 -5.79
C PRO A 96 2.71 18.98 -4.78
N PRO A 97 2.33 20.21 -5.16
CA PRO A 97 1.74 21.20 -4.23
C PRO A 97 0.41 20.78 -3.61
N ASP A 98 -0.27 19.78 -4.17
CA ASP A 98 -1.41 19.09 -3.55
C ASP A 98 -1.24 17.57 -3.77
N PRO A 99 -0.45 16.91 -2.92
CA PRO A 99 -0.15 15.50 -3.09
C PRO A 99 -1.31 14.69 -2.50
N GLU A 100 -1.98 13.92 -3.37
CA GLU A 100 -3.07 13.02 -2.97
C GLU A 100 -2.56 12.02 -1.92
N HIS A 101 -2.95 12.22 -0.66
CA HIS A 101 -2.71 11.24 0.40
C HIS A 101 -3.56 10.01 0.14
N ARG A 102 -2.93 8.84 0.11
CA ARG A 102 -3.61 7.57 -0.10
C ARG A 102 -3.41 6.69 1.11
N PRO A 103 -4.51 6.26 1.76
CA PRO A 103 -4.41 5.21 2.75
C PRO A 103 -3.96 3.91 2.10
N PHE A 104 -3.07 3.21 2.78
CA PHE A 104 -2.56 1.94 2.32
C PHE A 104 -2.46 0.93 3.46
N ILE A 105 -2.44 -0.34 3.05
CA ILE A 105 -2.10 -1.47 3.91
C ILE A 105 -0.97 -2.23 3.21
N ALA A 106 0.18 -2.36 3.87
CA ALA A 106 1.25 -3.24 3.44
C ALA A 106 1.13 -4.58 4.17
N MET A 107 1.08 -5.67 3.42
CA MET A 107 0.92 -7.01 3.95
C MET A 107 1.85 -7.99 3.26
N GLU A 108 1.97 -9.18 3.85
CA GLU A 108 2.70 -10.30 3.30
C GLU A 108 2.30 -10.56 1.84
N TYR A 109 3.31 -10.70 0.99
CA TYR A 109 3.11 -11.18 -0.37
C TYR A 109 3.13 -12.70 -0.36
N ILE A 110 1.98 -13.30 -0.66
CA ILE A 110 1.85 -14.74 -0.81
C ILE A 110 2.16 -15.09 -2.27
N ASP A 111 3.19 -15.92 -2.47
CA ASP A 111 3.50 -16.48 -3.78
C ASP A 111 2.49 -17.58 -4.12
N GLY A 112 2.01 -17.61 -5.35
CA GLY A 112 1.00 -18.56 -5.81
C GLY A 112 -0.01 -17.96 -6.79
N GLU A 113 -1.04 -18.75 -7.08
CA GLU A 113 -2.10 -18.38 -8.01
C GLU A 113 -3.29 -17.75 -7.28
N SER A 114 -3.83 -16.68 -7.87
CA SER A 114 -5.09 -16.10 -7.38
C SER A 114 -6.25 -17.02 -7.75
N LEU A 115 -7.14 -17.28 -6.81
CA LEU A 115 -8.37 -18.04 -7.06
C LEU A 115 -9.33 -17.19 -7.90
N ALA A 116 -9.89 -17.78 -8.96
CA ALA A 116 -10.82 -17.14 -9.90
C ALA A 116 -12.28 -17.12 -9.38
#